data_AF-R5X7R9-F1
#
_entry.id   AF-R5X7R9-F1
#
_cell.length_a   1.000
_cell.length_b   1.000
_cell.length_c   1.000
_cell.angle_alpha   90.00
_cell.angle_beta   90.00
_cell.angle_gamma   90.00
#
_symmetry.space_group_name_H-M   'P 1'
#
loop_
_entity.id
_entity.type
_entity.pdbx_description
1 polymer ?
#
loop_
_entity_poly.entity_id
_entity_poly.type
_entity_poly.pdbx_seq_one_letter_code
_entity_poly.pdbx_strand_id
1 'polypeptide(L)' 'MSNNNNNKTAVPQAKQALNQMKLEIANELGMADYQQVDKGNLTARQNGYVGGYMTKKLVEMAEQQMAGKGQQ' A
#
# COMPACT_ATOMS: atom_id res chain seq x y z
N MET A 1 21.13 10.13 -14.80
CA MET A 1 20.35 10.61 -13.65
C MET A 1 20.30 9.54 -12.58
N SER A 2 20.79 9.82 -11.38
CA SER A 2 20.66 8.91 -10.24
C SER A 2 19.22 8.97 -9.71
N ASN A 3 18.47 7.88 -9.87
CA ASN A 3 17.14 7.71 -9.28
C ASN A 3 17.28 7.56 -7.76
N ASN A 4 17.37 8.67 -7.04
CA ASN A 4 17.28 8.71 -5.57
C ASN A 4 15.83 8.44 -5.14
N ASN A 5 15.41 7.18 -5.26
CA ASN A 5 14.13 6.69 -4.75
C ASN A 5 14.22 6.52 -3.22
N ASN A 6 14.18 7.63 -2.49
CA ASN A 6 14.21 7.68 -1.02
C ASN A 6 12.88 7.25 -0.36
N ASN A 7 12.10 6.35 -0.99
CA ASN A 7 10.91 5.78 -0.35
C ASN A 7 11.32 4.69 0.65
N LYS A 8 11.96 5.12 1.75
CA LYS A 8 12.25 4.25 2.89
C LYS A 8 10.98 4.19 3.72
N THR A 9 10.45 2.99 3.92
CA THR A 9 9.33 2.79 4.83
C THR A 9 9.74 3.28 6.22
N ALA A 10 8.84 4.02 6.89
CA ALA A 10 9.11 4.58 8.22
C ALA A 10 9.51 3.49 9.22
N VAL A 11 8.95 2.29 9.06
CA VAL A 11 9.33 1.07 9.77
C VAL A 11 9.87 0.07 8.75
N PRO A 12 11.19 -0.14 8.65
CA PRO A 12 11.80 -1.08 7.71
C PRO A 12 11.28 -2.51 7.84
N GLN A 13 10.99 -2.94 9.07
CA GLN A 13 10.48 -4.28 9.40
C GLN A 13 9.09 -4.53 8.80
N ALA A 14 8.28 -3.47 8.64
CA ALA A 14 6.94 -3.57 8.05
C ALA A 14 6.96 -3.68 6.52
N LYS A 15 8.12 -3.52 5.87
CA LYS A 15 8.21 -3.48 4.40
C LYS A 15 7.63 -4.71 3.70
N GLN A 16 7.86 -5.90 4.26
CA GLN A 16 7.31 -7.14 3.70
C GLN A 16 5.78 -7.18 3.84
N ALA A 17 5.25 -6.88 5.02
CA ALA A 17 3.80 -6.82 5.27
C ALA A 17 3.10 -5.77 4.40
N LEU A 18 3.69 -4.57 4.28
CA LEU A 18 3.17 -3.50 3.41
C LEU A 18 3.19 -3.90 1.92
N ASN A 19 4.21 -4.63 1.49
CA ASN A 19 4.25 -5.16 0.13
C ASN A 19 3.15 -6.19 -0.10
N GLN A 20 2.94 -7.12 0.84
CA GLN A 20 1.87 -8.11 0.74
C GLN A 20 0.49 -7.43 0.63
N MET A 21 0.21 -6.48 1.52
CA MET A 21 -1.03 -5.71 1.52
C MET A 21 -1.25 -4.97 0.20
N LYS A 22 -0.20 -4.36 -0.36
CA LYS A 22 -0.28 -3.70 -1.67
C LYS A 22 -0.69 -4.66 -2.78
N LEU A 23 -0.21 -5.91 -2.74
CA LEU A 23 -0.57 -6.94 -3.73
C LEU A 23 -2.01 -7.39 -3.55
N GLU A 24 -2.44 -7.63 -2.32
CA GLU A 24 -3.82 -7.99 -2.02
C GLU A 24 -4.80 -6.92 -2.51
N ILE A 25 -4.50 -5.65 -2.22
CA ILE A 25 -5.31 -4.52 -2.67
C ILE A 25 -5.29 -4.40 -4.18
N ALA A 26 -4.13 -4.56 -4.82
CA ALA A 26 -4.07 -4.54 -6.27
C ALA A 26 -4.95 -5.64 -6.89
N ASN A 27 -4.93 -6.86 -6.32
CA ASN A 27 -5.80 -7.96 -6.72
C ASN A 27 -7.29 -7.63 -6.51
N GLU A 28 -7.67 -7.07 -5.36
CA GLU A 28 -9.04 -6.61 -5.07
C GLU A 28 -9.53 -5.56 -6.08
N LEU A 29 -8.62 -4.71 -6.56
CA LEU A 29 -8.90 -3.68 -7.55
C LEU A 29 -8.82 -4.19 -9.01
N GLY A 30 -8.68 -5.50 -9.21
CA GLY A 30 -8.66 -6.14 -10.54
C GLY A 30 -7.30 -6.11 -11.24
N MET A 31 -6.21 -5.84 -10.52
CA MET A 31 -4.85 -5.75 -11.06
C MET A 31 -4.02 -6.98 -10.67
N ALA A 32 -4.30 -8.11 -11.32
CA ALA A 32 -3.72 -9.43 -11.00
C ALA A 32 -2.19 -9.50 -11.10
N ASP A 33 -1.56 -8.66 -11.92
CA ASP A 33 -0.11 -8.68 -12.18
C ASP A 33 0.64 -7.46 -11.65
N TYR A 34 0.07 -6.74 -10.69
CA TYR A 34 0.65 -5.48 -10.19
C TYR A 34 2.08 -5.60 -9.62
N GLN A 35 2.50 -6.81 -9.21
CA GLN A 35 3.89 -7.07 -8.80
C GLN A 35 4.88 -7.07 -9.97
N GLN A 36 4.48 -7.72 -11.07
CA GLN A 36 5.35 -8.04 -12.21
C GLN A 36 5.24 -7.01 -13.33
N VAL A 37 4.10 -6.34 -13.42
CA VAL A 37 3.88 -5.31 -14.43
C VAL A 37 4.80 -4.13 -14.16
N ASP A 38 5.39 -3.61 -15.24
CA ASP A 38 6.08 -2.34 -15.16
C ASP A 38 5.06 -1.26 -14.79
N LYS A 39 5.27 -0.60 -13.66
CA LYS A 39 4.39 0.47 -13.18
C LYS A 39 4.40 1.68 -14.12
N GLY A 40 5.41 1.79 -15.00
CA GLY A 40 5.43 2.76 -16.09
C GLY A 40 4.38 2.51 -17.18
N ASN A 41 3.91 1.26 -17.34
CA ASN A 41 2.86 0.90 -18.28
C ASN A 41 1.45 1.09 -17.70
N LEU A 42 1.33 1.21 -16.37
CA LEU A 42 0.07 1.50 -15.70
C LEU A 42 -0.23 2.99 -15.76
N THR A 43 -1.51 3.34 -15.91
CA THR A 43 -1.90 4.75 -15.84
C THR A 43 -1.59 5.30 -14.45
N ALA A 44 -1.24 6.59 -14.38
CA ALA A 44 -1.02 7.27 -13.09
C ALA A 44 -2.22 7.12 -12.15
N ARG A 45 -3.45 7.11 -12.70
CA ARG A 45 -4.68 6.88 -11.94
C ARG A 45 -4.75 5.50 -11.31
N GLN A 46 -4.36 4.45 -12.03
CA GLN A 46 -4.35 3.07 -11.50
C GLN A 46 -3.33 2.91 -10.37
N ASN A 47 -2.09 3.36 -10.58
CA ASN A 47 -1.05 3.35 -9.55
C ASN A 47 -1.50 4.15 -8.31
N GLY A 48 -2.08 5.33 -8.53
CA GLY A 48 -2.63 6.18 -7.46
C GLY A 48 -3.78 5.52 -6.72
N TYR A 49 -4.66 4.79 -7.42
CA TYR A 49 -5.80 4.13 -6.80
C TYR A 49 -5.37 2.99 -5.86
N VAL A 50 -4.40 2.17 -6.24
CA VAL A 50 -3.82 1.13 -5.37
C VAL A 50 -3.19 1.75 -4.12
N GLY A 51 -2.36 2.78 -4.28
CA GLY A 51 -1.71 3.45 -3.14
C GLY A 51 -2.69 4.15 -2.21
N GLY A 52 -3.72 4.79 -2.77
CA GLY A 52 -4.78 5.44 -2.02
C GLY A 52 -5.62 4.46 -1.21
N TYR A 53 -5.99 3.33 -1.81
CA TYR A 53 -6.76 2.29 -1.13
C TYR A 53 -5.93 1.59 -0.03
N MET A 54 -4.63 1.38 -0.27
CA MET A 54 -3.69 0.91 0.76
C MET A 54 -3.61 1.85 1.95
N THR A 55 -3.52 3.15 1.71
CA THR A 55 -3.53 4.16 2.79
C THR A 55 -4.85 4.14 3.54
N LYS A 56 -5.99 4.03 2.84
CA LYS A 56 -7.31 3.95 3.46
C LYS A 56 -7.44 2.75 4.39
N LYS A 57 -7.06 1.54 3.96
CA LYS A 57 -7.08 0.35 4.82
C LYS A 57 -6.16 0.48 6.03
N LEU A 58 -4.96 1.06 5.85
CA LEU A 58 -4.02 1.30 6.96
C LEU A 58 -4.61 2.24 8.01
N VAL A 59 -5.27 3.32 7.57
CA VAL A 59 -5.97 4.25 8.47
C VAL A 59 -7.12 3.54 9.18
N GLU A 60 -7.95 2.78 8.46
CA GLU A 60 -9.07 2.04 9.05
C GLU A 60 -8.61 1.06 10.14
N MET A 61 -7.54 0.29 9.89
CA MET A 61 -6.98 -0.61 10.92
C MET A 61 -6.44 0.17 12.12
N ALA A 62 -5.80 1.32 11.89
CA ALA A 62 -5.34 2.17 12.99
C ALA A 62 -6.51 2.74 13.80
N GLU A 63 -7.58 3.19 13.13
CA GLU A 63 -8.81 3.67 13.77
C GLU A 63 -9.47 2.57 14.59
N GLN A 64 -9.57 1.34 14.08
CA GLN A 64 -10.09 0.19 14.82
C GLN A 64 -9.25 -0.13 16.06
N GLN A 65 -7.91 -0.11 15.94
CA GLN A 65 -7.01 -0.31 17.08
C GLN A 65 -7.13 0.79 18.13
N MET A 66 -7.33 2.05 17.71
CA MET A 66 -7.54 3.17 18.62
C MET A 66 -8.92 3.10 19.31
N ALA A 67 -9.97 2.75 18.56
CA ALA A 67 -11.32 2.59 19.08
C ALA A 67 -11.41 1.45 20.12
N GLY A 68 -10.76 0.31 19.85
CA GLY A 68 -10.69 -0.82 20.78
C GLY A 68 -9.84 -0.54 22.03
N LYS A 69 -8.91 0.41 21.97
CA LYS A 69 -8.12 0.87 23.13
C LYS A 69 -8.88 1.83 24.06
N GLY A 70 -10.04 2.34 23.65
CA GLY A 70 -10.89 3.20 24.49
C GLY A 70 -11.85 2.44 25.42
N GLN A 71 -11.84 1.10 25.42
CA GLN A 71 -12.75 0.25 26.21
C GLN A 71 -12.06 -0.54 27.34
N GLN A 72 -10.88 -0.11 27.79
CA GLN A 72 -10.21 -0.66 28.99
C GLN A 72 -10.13 0.37 30.10
#